data_AF-A0A1I3BWN4-F1
#
_entry.id   AF-A0A1I3BWN4-F1
#
_cell.length_a   1.000
_cell.length_b   1.000
_cell.length_c   1.000
_cell.angle_alpha   90.00
_cell.angle_beta   90.00
_cell.angle_gamma   90.00
#
_symmetry.space_group_name_H-M   'P 1'
#
loop_
_entity.id
_entity.type
_entity.pdbx_description
1 polymer ?
#
loop_
_entity_poly.entity_id
_entity_poly.type
_entity_poly.pdbx_seq_one_letter_code
_entity_poly.pdbx_strand_id
1 'polypeptide(L)'
;MRRMQRFMVGRHGADQLSAFILIMSIFSMWIGRMTGVSLFMMIGYLLIGIGFYRIFSKDMLSRRRENSEFLRRSIPVKNKLKHWVESIGGNTKQEHSHRYYVCTKCNKQLRVPQNKGKKVIKVVCPACRNQMKK
;
A
#
# COMPACT_ATOMS: atom_id res chain seq x y z
N MET A 1 -14.69 28.35 7.99
CA MET A 1 -13.79 27.48 7.18
C MET A 1 -12.97 28.24 6.10
N ARG A 2 -13.51 29.25 5.39
CA ARG A 2 -12.79 29.95 4.29
C ARG A 2 -11.54 30.77 4.68
N ARG A 3 -11.32 31.09 5.96
CA ARG A 3 -10.12 31.84 6.45
C ARG A 3 -8.88 30.95 6.53
N MET A 4 -9.01 29.74 7.06
CA MET A 4 -7.89 28.79 7.16
C MET A 4 -7.47 28.26 5.78
N GLN A 5 -8.43 28.02 4.88
CA GLN A 5 -8.12 27.63 3.50
C GLN A 5 -7.31 28.71 2.79
N ARG A 6 -7.71 29.99 2.88
CA ARG A 6 -6.96 31.12 2.30
C ARG A 6 -5.57 31.29 2.89
N PHE A 7 -5.37 30.95 4.17
CA PHE A 7 -4.04 30.93 4.77
C PHE A 7 -3.19 29.79 4.18
N MET A 8 -3.75 28.63 3.89
CA MET A 8 -2.98 27.52 3.29
C MET A 8 -2.73 27.68 1.78
N VAL A 9 -3.42 28.61 1.08
CA VAL A 9 -3.17 28.89 -0.34
C VAL A 9 -1.74 29.38 -0.52
N GLY A 10 -0.98 28.69 -1.37
CA GLY A 10 0.43 29.01 -1.68
C GLY A 10 1.47 28.39 -0.74
N ARG A 11 1.05 27.59 0.25
CA ARG A 11 1.97 26.80 1.10
C ARG A 11 2.06 25.35 0.62
N HIS A 12 3.13 24.65 1.00
CA HIS A 12 3.36 23.27 0.55
C HIS A 12 2.28 22.29 1.06
N GLY A 13 1.82 22.47 2.30
CA GLY A 13 0.87 21.59 2.95
C GLY A 13 1.52 20.34 3.57
N ALA A 14 0.70 19.37 3.94
CA ALA A 14 1.17 18.10 4.50
C ALA A 14 1.64 17.14 3.39
N ASP A 15 2.95 16.93 3.29
CA ASP A 15 3.58 15.99 2.36
C ASP A 15 3.91 14.63 3.01
N GLN A 16 4.32 13.64 2.20
CA GLN A 16 4.59 12.28 2.69
C GLN A 16 5.79 12.22 3.65
N LEU A 17 6.81 13.06 3.45
CA LEU A 17 7.95 13.15 4.35
C LEU A 17 7.55 13.83 5.67
N SER A 18 6.76 14.90 5.62
CA SER A 18 6.21 15.54 6.81
C SER A 18 5.31 14.58 7.61
N ALA A 19 4.46 13.80 6.94
CA ALA A 19 3.67 12.75 7.58
C ALA A 19 4.56 11.68 8.22
N PHE A 20 5.63 11.24 7.54
CA PHE A 20 6.59 10.30 8.09
C PHE A 20 7.28 10.84 9.35
N ILE A 21 7.73 12.10 9.33
CA ILE A 21 8.36 12.76 10.50
C ILE A 21 7.38 12.81 11.69
N LEU A 22 6.11 13.15 11.44
CA LEU A 22 5.09 13.19 12.49
C LEU A 22 4.80 11.79 13.05
N ILE A 23 4.71 10.77 12.20
CA ILE A 23 4.55 9.38 12.66
C ILE A 23 5.77 8.97 13.51
N MET A 24 6.98 9.26 13.05
CA MET A 24 8.22 8.98 13.79
C MET A 24 8.28 9.72 15.12
N SER A 25 7.75 10.95 15.21
CA SER A 25 7.68 11.65 16.49
C SER A 25 6.76 10.96 17.49
N ILE A 26 5.61 10.45 17.04
CA ILE A 26 4.67 9.72 17.89
C ILE A 26 5.32 8.44 18.39
N PHE A 27 6.00 7.69 17.50
CA PHE A 27 6.77 6.51 17.88
C PHE A 27 7.89 6.83 18.88
N SER A 28 8.64 7.91 18.67
CA SER A 28 9.70 8.34 19.59
C SER A 28 9.14 8.68 20.97
N MET A 29 8.02 9.41 21.04
CA MET A 29 7.37 9.73 22.30
C MET A 29 6.83 8.47 22.99
N TRP A 30 6.28 7.52 22.24
CA TRP A 30 5.80 6.25 22.77
C TRP A 30 6.93 5.41 23.37
N ILE A 31 8.06 5.29 22.67
CA ILE A 31 9.26 4.62 23.16
C ILE A 31 9.81 5.33 24.41
N GLY A 32 9.90 6.67 24.38
CA GLY A 32 10.34 7.47 25.53
C GLY A 32 9.44 7.28 26.75
N ARG A 33 8.13 7.15 26.54
CA ARG A 33 7.17 6.83 27.60
C ARG A 33 7.39 5.44 28.19
N MET A 34 7.67 4.43 27.36
CA MET A 34 7.91 3.06 27.82
C MET A 34 9.25 2.88 28.53
N THR A 35 10.30 3.54 28.03
CA THR A 35 11.67 3.43 28.56
C THR A 35 11.95 4.39 29.72
N GLY A 36 11.11 5.40 29.92
CA GLY A 36 11.32 6.47 30.92
C GLY A 36 12.45 7.44 30.55
N VAL A 37 13.04 7.31 29.37
CA VAL A 37 14.18 8.13 28.94
C VAL A 37 13.67 9.46 28.35
N SER A 38 13.90 10.56 29.08
CA SER A 38 13.47 11.91 28.69
C SER A 38 14.02 12.36 27.32
N LEU A 39 15.20 11.86 26.93
CA LEU A 39 15.82 12.17 25.63
C LEU A 39 14.88 11.84 24.45
N PHE A 40 14.20 10.68 24.47
CA PHE A 40 13.28 10.28 23.40
C PHE A 40 12.03 11.16 23.34
N MET A 41 11.60 11.71 24.48
CA MET A 41 10.51 12.70 24.51
C MET A 41 10.96 14.01 23.89
N MET A 42 12.15 14.52 24.24
CA MET A 42 12.72 15.73 23.61
C MET A 42 12.86 15.59 22.10
N ILE A 43 13.39 14.46 21.62
CA ILE A 43 13.51 14.16 20.19
C ILE A 43 12.12 14.15 19.53
N GLY A 44 11.13 13.56 20.17
CA GLY A 44 9.74 13.57 19.71
C GLY A 44 9.20 14.98 19.51
N TYR A 45 9.32 15.85 20.53
CA TYR A 45 8.90 17.25 20.42
C TYR A 45 9.65 18.02 19.33
N LEU A 46 10.96 17.79 19.18
CA LEU A 46 11.76 18.41 18.14
C LEU A 46 11.28 18.00 16.74
N LEU A 47 11.02 16.71 16.53
CA LEU A 47 10.49 16.18 15.26
C LEU A 47 9.12 16.78 14.92
N ILE A 48 8.25 16.95 15.92
CA ILE A 48 6.96 17.64 15.73
C ILE A 48 7.19 19.08 15.24
N GLY A 49 8.09 19.82 15.89
CA GLY A 49 8.43 21.19 15.50
C GLY A 49 8.94 21.27 14.06
N ILE A 50 9.83 20.35 13.66
CA ILE A 50 10.33 20.25 12.29
C ILE A 50 9.21 19.91 11.30
N GLY A 51 8.32 18.99 11.66
CA GLY A 51 7.16 18.63 10.84
C GLY A 51 6.24 19.83 10.57
N PHE A 52 5.89 20.59 11.61
CA PHE A 52 5.10 21.81 11.44
C PHE A 52 5.84 22.88 10.63
N TYR A 53 7.13 23.11 10.89
CA TYR A 53 7.93 24.05 10.11
C TYR A 53 7.92 23.72 8.61
N ARG A 54 8.03 22.44 8.23
CA ARG A 54 7.93 22.01 6.82
C ARG A 54 6.56 22.29 6.22
N ILE A 55 5.48 22.02 6.95
CA ILE A 55 4.11 22.25 6.48
C ILE A 55 3.84 23.74 6.21
N PHE A 56 4.37 24.61 7.08
CA PHE A 56 4.19 26.06 6.96
C PHE A 56 5.21 26.76 6.06
N SER A 57 6.23 26.04 5.57
CA SER A 57 7.26 26.60 4.68
C SER A 57 6.66 27.05 3.34
N LYS A 58 7.15 28.19 2.85
CA LYS A 58 6.76 28.79 1.57
C LYS A 58 7.56 28.23 0.38
N ASP A 59 8.70 27.57 0.64
CA ASP A 59 9.61 27.10 -0.41
C ASP A 59 9.13 25.78 -1.04
N MET A 60 8.13 25.86 -1.90
CA MET A 60 7.50 24.67 -2.47
C MET A 60 8.44 23.83 -3.34
N LEU A 61 9.35 24.46 -4.09
CA LEU A 61 10.23 23.77 -5.05
C LEU A 61 11.30 22.93 -4.35
N SER A 62 11.97 23.48 -3.33
CA SER A 62 12.98 22.76 -2.56
C SER A 62 12.35 21.60 -1.78
N ARG A 63 11.21 21.85 -1.13
CA ARG A 63 10.46 20.83 -0.37
C ARG A 63 9.94 19.69 -1.26
N ARG A 64 9.49 20.01 -2.49
CA ARG A 64 9.12 18.98 -3.48
C ARG A 64 10.30 18.11 -3.89
N ARG A 65 11.50 18.68 -4.08
CA ARG A 65 12.71 17.90 -4.41
C ARG A 65 13.04 16.93 -3.28
N GLU A 66 13.10 17.42 -2.05
CA GLU A 66 13.35 16.58 -0.86
C GLU A 66 12.32 15.45 -0.72
N ASN A 67 11.03 15.74 -0.88
CA ASN A 67 9.98 14.72 -0.81
C ASN A 67 10.09 13.70 -1.97
N SER A 68 10.49 14.13 -3.17
CA SER A 68 10.70 13.23 -4.30
C SER A 68 11.88 12.28 -4.11
N GLU A 69 12.97 12.76 -3.50
CA GLU A 69 14.12 11.92 -3.14
C GLU A 69 13.77 10.93 -2.03
N PHE A 70 13.05 11.39 -1.00
CA PHE A 70 12.53 10.52 0.05
C PHE A 70 11.62 9.42 -0.53
N LEU A 71 10.71 9.80 -1.43
CA LEU A 71 9.85 8.88 -2.14
C LEU A 71 10.66 7.82 -2.88
N ARG A 72 11.64 8.23 -3.70
CA ARG A 72 12.52 7.30 -4.43
C ARG A 72 13.20 6.29 -3.51
N ARG A 73 13.72 6.74 -2.37
CA ARG A 73 14.35 5.85 -1.36
C ARG A 73 13.34 4.96 -0.65
N SER A 74 12.11 5.43 -0.46
CA SER A 74 11.04 4.68 0.23
C SER A 74 10.35 3.63 -0.64
N ILE A 75 10.40 3.75 -1.97
CA ILE A 75 9.79 2.80 -2.92
C ILE A 75 10.20 1.33 -2.66
N PRO A 76 11.50 0.97 -2.56
CA PRO A 76 11.88 -0.41 -2.31
C PRO A 76 11.36 -0.95 -0.97
N VAL A 77 11.29 -0.11 0.06
CA VAL A 77 10.77 -0.47 1.38
C VAL A 77 9.26 -0.68 1.33
N LYS A 78 8.53 0.23 0.67
CA LYS A 78 7.07 0.10 0.47
C LYS A 78 6.72 -1.15 -0.33
N ASN A 79 7.47 -1.47 -1.37
CA ASN A 79 7.24 -2.67 -2.18
C ASN A 79 7.51 -3.95 -1.37
N LYS A 80 8.61 -4.00 -0.59
CA LYS A 80 8.89 -5.13 0.31
C LYS A 80 7.80 -5.30 1.38
N LEU A 81 7.36 -4.21 2.01
CA LEU A 81 6.30 -4.26 3.01
C LEU A 81 4.98 -4.70 2.39
N LYS A 82 4.64 -4.21 1.19
CA LYS A 82 3.44 -4.63 0.45
C LYS A 82 3.48 -6.12 0.14
N HIS A 83 4.60 -6.64 -0.37
CA HIS A 83 4.75 -8.07 -0.63
C HIS A 83 4.71 -8.91 0.65
N TRP A 84 5.26 -8.41 1.76
CA TRP A 84 5.20 -9.08 3.05
C TRP A 84 3.77 -9.12 3.62
N VAL A 85 3.04 -8.01 3.54
CA VAL A 85 1.62 -7.94 3.92
C VAL A 85 0.75 -8.79 3.01
N GLU A 86 1.01 -8.82 1.69
CA GLU A 86 0.33 -9.72 0.75
C GLU A 86 0.65 -11.20 1.04
N SER A 87 1.87 -11.50 1.47
CA SER A 87 2.29 -12.84 1.88
C SER A 87 1.61 -13.29 3.19
N ILE A 88 1.38 -12.37 4.14
CA ILE A 88 0.74 -12.67 5.43
C ILE A 88 -0.79 -12.65 5.31
N GLY A 89 -1.34 -11.75 4.48
CA GLY A 89 -2.77 -11.63 4.21
C GLY A 89 -3.35 -12.73 3.32
N GLY A 90 -2.52 -13.71 2.93
CA GLY A 90 -2.87 -14.81 2.06
C GLY A 90 -3.07 -14.35 0.62
N ASN A 91 -2.32 -14.97 -0.30
CA ASN A 91 -2.49 -14.86 -1.75
C ASN A 91 -3.82 -15.49 -2.25
N THR A 92 -4.93 -15.24 -1.56
CA THR A 92 -6.28 -15.73 -1.87
C THR A 92 -6.87 -15.10 -3.13
N LYS A 93 -6.22 -14.10 -3.74
CA LYS A 93 -6.71 -13.52 -5.01
C LYS A 93 -6.22 -14.28 -6.25
N GLN A 94 -5.06 -14.91 -6.21
CA GLN A 94 -4.52 -15.62 -7.38
C GLN A 94 -4.94 -17.10 -7.43
N GLU A 95 -5.03 -17.76 -6.27
CA GLU A 95 -5.37 -19.19 -6.18
C GLU A 95 -6.79 -19.51 -6.68
N HIS A 96 -7.73 -18.56 -6.55
CA HIS A 96 -9.13 -18.75 -6.93
C HIS A 96 -9.44 -18.31 -8.38
N SER A 97 -8.44 -18.04 -9.22
CA SER A 97 -8.68 -17.56 -10.59
C SER A 97 -8.94 -18.67 -11.61
N HIS A 98 -8.46 -19.90 -11.36
CA HIS A 98 -8.57 -21.01 -12.30
C HIS A 98 -9.00 -22.30 -11.60
N ARG A 99 -9.69 -23.17 -12.33
CA ARG A 99 -10.01 -24.54 -11.89
C ARG A 99 -9.64 -25.50 -13.01
N TYR A 100 -9.12 -26.66 -12.62
CA TYR A 100 -8.74 -27.71 -13.55
C TYR A 100 -9.89 -28.70 -13.72
N TYR A 101 -10.25 -29.01 -14.96
CA TYR A 101 -11.26 -30.01 -15.29
C TYR A 101 -10.65 -31.04 -16.23
N VAL A 102 -10.93 -32.32 -15.98
CA VAL A 102 -10.54 -33.42 -16.86
C VAL A 102 -11.63 -33.62 -17.91
N CYS A 103 -11.25 -33.71 -19.18
CA CYS A 103 -12.19 -34.04 -20.25
C CYS A 103 -12.54 -35.54 -20.23
N THR A 104 -13.83 -35.88 -20.25
CA THR A 104 -14.32 -37.27 -20.21
C THR A 104 -14.00 -38.11 -21.45
N LYS A 105 -13.71 -37.49 -22.60
CA LYS A 105 -13.41 -38.20 -23.86
C LYS A 105 -11.93 -38.43 -24.11
N CYS A 106 -11.07 -37.49 -23.73
CA CYS A 106 -9.64 -37.54 -24.06
C CYS A 106 -8.73 -37.50 -22.82
N ASN A 107 -9.32 -37.45 -21.62
CA ASN A 107 -8.61 -37.39 -20.32
C ASN A 107 -7.56 -36.27 -20.19
N LYS A 108 -7.55 -35.29 -21.10
CA LYS A 108 -6.67 -34.13 -21.01
C LYS A 108 -7.19 -33.15 -19.97
N GLN A 109 -6.29 -32.63 -19.14
CA GLN A 109 -6.60 -31.59 -18.17
C GLN A 109 -6.74 -30.24 -18.87
N LEU A 110 -7.83 -29.53 -18.56
CA LEU A 110 -8.16 -28.23 -19.11
C LEU A 110 -8.15 -27.18 -17.99
N ARG A 111 -7.41 -26.11 -18.22
CA ARG A 111 -7.39 -24.93 -17.35
C ARG A 111 -8.56 -24.02 -17.73
N VAL A 112 -9.52 -23.85 -16.84
CA VAL A 112 -10.70 -23.01 -17.06
C VAL A 112 -10.73 -21.88 -16.02
N PRO A 113 -10.95 -20.62 -16.42
CA PRO A 113 -11.10 -19.52 -15.46
C PRO A 113 -12.33 -19.72 -14.57
N GLN A 114 -12.22 -19.42 -13.27
CA GLN A 114 -13.36 -19.50 -12.35
C GLN A 114 -14.32 -18.34 -12.61
N ASN A 115 -15.49 -18.64 -13.15
CA ASN A 115 -16.57 -17.65 -13.28
C ASN A 115 -17.26 -17.45 -11.92
N LYS A 116 -17.15 -16.24 -11.37
CA LYS A 116 -17.72 -15.83 -10.07
C LYS A 116 -19.25 -15.68 -10.11
N GLY A 117 -19.99 -16.79 -10.24
CA GLY A 117 -21.44 -16.80 -10.01
C GLY A 117 -22.32 -17.64 -10.95
N LYS A 118 -21.78 -18.29 -11.99
CA LYS A 118 -22.57 -19.21 -12.83
C LYS A 118 -22.30 -20.66 -12.41
N LYS A 119 -23.33 -21.33 -11.87
CA LYS A 119 -23.27 -22.74 -11.39
C LYS A 119 -23.08 -23.77 -12.51
N VAL A 120 -23.21 -23.39 -13.79
CA VAL A 120 -23.05 -24.28 -14.95
C VAL A 120 -22.19 -23.58 -16.01
N ILE A 121 -21.02 -24.13 -16.29
CA ILE A 121 -20.12 -23.71 -17.36
C ILE A 121 -20.08 -24.76 -18.47
N LYS A 122 -20.26 -24.31 -19.72
CA LYS A 122 -20.00 -25.12 -20.90
C LYS A 122 -18.51 -25.03 -21.21
N VAL A 123 -17.77 -26.10 -20.94
CA VAL A 123 -16.36 -26.20 -21.29
C VAL A 123 -16.25 -27.00 -22.59
N VAL A 124 -15.62 -26.40 -23.60
CA VAL A 124 -15.32 -27.08 -24.87
C VAL A 124 -13.87 -27.49 -24.85
N CYS A 125 -13.59 -28.79 -25.04
CA CYS A 125 -12.22 -29.27 -25.10
C CYS A 125 -11.57 -28.89 -26.45
N PRO A 126 -10.41 -28.22 -26.50
CA PRO A 126 -9.73 -27.90 -27.75
C PRO A 126 -9.23 -29.15 -28.49
N ALA A 127 -8.96 -30.24 -27.78
CA ALA A 127 -8.39 -31.45 -28.38
C ALA A 127 -9.43 -32.37 -29.04
N CYS A 128 -10.64 -32.47 -28.49
CA CYS A 128 -11.67 -33.39 -28.99
C CYS A 128 -12.99 -32.70 -29.35
N ARG A 129 -13.06 -31.37 -29.21
CA ARG A 129 -14.25 -30.52 -29.42
C ARG A 129 -15.51 -30.96 -28.65
N ASN A 130 -15.34 -31.85 -27.66
CA ASN A 130 -16.44 -32.32 -26.83
C ASN A 130 -16.93 -31.20 -25.91
N GLN A 131 -18.24 -31.06 -25.77
CA GLN A 131 -18.87 -30.07 -24.92
C GLN A 131 -19.28 -30.74 -23.61
N MET A 132 -18.74 -30.25 -22.50
CA MET A 132 -19.10 -30.73 -21.16
C MET A 132 -19.71 -29.61 -20.33
N LYS A 133 -20.79 -29.96 -19.61
CA LYS A 133 -21.44 -29.09 -18.62
C LYS A 133 -20.88 -29.48 -17.24
N LYS A 134 -20.22 -28.54 -16.56
CA LYS A 134 -19.66 -28.67 -15.20
C LYS A 134 -20.12 -27.50 -14.36
#